data_AF-A0A2E9R1W9-F1
#
_entry.id   AF-A0A2E9R1W9-F1
#
_cell.length_a   1.000
_cell.length_b   1.000
_cell.length_c   1.000
_cell.angle_alpha   90.00
_cell.angle_beta   90.00
_cell.angle_gamma   90.00
#
_symmetry.space_group_name_H-M   'P 1'
#
loop_
_entity.id
_entity.type
_entity.pdbx_description
1 polymer ?
#
loop_
_entity_poly.entity_id
_entity_poly.type
_entity_poly.pdbx_seq_one_letter_code
_entity_poly.pdbx_strand_id
1 'polypeptide(L)'
;MTKLHRRHFVAEQAGRKIDLDKLEGDAEARAQMREAGVSMDRLRRSDLNADGVLEAKEAFWAADHFDRDGRRASLVATTTDAQGQQVATRAGKTATVLGMLLQKDSLQDIPSKNDPPTPSASGNDDILFVGMGNETKYSAGAKHEIRELGKSGANIKAITDSKIGDDKIRVGGETYDLTTEDGRSGFVGTLGLPAEQSQQIADVLKKTDRDGRDEMAQIAQVWAKGEKGESIPSRMVVSGHHVGSAVWGDGNGRLSWDALGDLAKAMPNAASQVEDLHLSACYSGGQSKRDMFQGMFPNIKTIWAYSGSAPGTGSGATIHQTSWEKATRGEGTVEPAMQSLQRRGIRKANNLDVSTYEQKVAFEGPDIETVRQGIEAGESTFQSFFLGQEEVVSSQRGPLREYYNQIQDALQHPELTTEERTALEERRDQTIRGLYYNSHIRHRFHDAHADKIASGFSSLGLKTPDFEQLSRSEALEKIDLFRNTLQENPTQEGQDLLPLLNGLWNLDPQTIHETWI
;
A
#
# COMPACT_ATOMS: atom_id res chain seq x y z
N MET A 1 -14.12 21.98 -12.97
CA MET A 1 -13.04 22.05 -13.98
C MET A 1 -11.90 22.84 -13.38
N THR A 2 -10.75 22.21 -13.14
CA THR A 2 -9.56 22.88 -12.59
C THR A 2 -8.56 23.15 -13.69
N LYS A 3 -8.01 24.37 -13.76
CA LYS A 3 -7.00 24.76 -14.73
C LYS A 3 -5.61 24.77 -14.10
N LEU A 4 -4.64 24.13 -14.75
CA LEU A 4 -3.22 24.25 -14.43
C LEU A 4 -2.62 25.37 -15.29
N HIS A 5 -2.21 26.46 -14.66
CA HIS A 5 -1.61 27.59 -15.36
C HIS A 5 -0.14 27.33 -15.69
N ARG A 6 0.25 27.63 -16.93
CA ARG A 6 1.63 27.49 -17.42
C ARG A 6 2.63 28.20 -16.52
N ARG A 7 2.32 29.43 -16.10
CA ARG A 7 3.19 30.22 -15.23
C ARG A 7 3.49 29.53 -13.90
N HIS A 8 2.51 28.82 -13.32
CA HIS A 8 2.71 28.12 -12.04
C HIS A 8 3.54 26.86 -12.28
N PHE A 9 3.19 26.05 -13.28
CA PHE A 9 3.97 24.85 -13.63
C PHE A 9 5.43 25.19 -13.94
N VAL A 10 5.68 26.22 -14.76
CA VAL A 10 7.04 26.64 -15.12
C VAL A 10 7.80 27.21 -13.92
N ALA A 11 7.15 27.98 -13.05
CA ALA A 11 7.80 28.50 -11.84
C ALA A 11 8.16 27.38 -10.87
N GLU A 12 7.30 26.39 -10.68
CA GLU A 12 7.52 25.26 -9.78
C GLU A 12 8.64 24.32 -10.25
N GLN A 13 8.79 24.17 -11.57
CA GLN A 13 9.83 23.33 -12.17
C GLN A 13 11.00 24.16 -12.73
N ALA A 14 11.13 25.42 -12.30
CA ALA A 14 12.18 26.30 -12.80
C ALA A 14 13.57 25.71 -12.56
N GLY A 15 14.40 25.72 -13.60
CA GLY A 15 15.76 25.15 -13.56
C GLY A 15 15.82 23.62 -13.66
N ARG A 16 14.68 22.92 -13.71
CA ARG A 16 14.61 21.47 -13.88
C ARG A 16 14.48 21.09 -15.35
N LYS A 17 15.05 19.94 -15.70
CA LYS A 17 15.26 19.49 -17.07
C LYS A 17 15.01 17.99 -17.20
N ILE A 18 14.46 17.53 -18.32
CA ILE A 18 14.36 16.09 -18.63
C ILE A 18 15.32 15.80 -19.77
N ASP A 19 16.41 15.11 -19.48
CA ASP A 19 17.28 14.53 -20.50
C ASP A 19 16.53 13.43 -21.26
N LEU A 20 16.28 13.64 -22.55
CA LEU A 20 15.47 12.75 -23.38
C LEU A 20 16.16 11.43 -23.69
N ASP A 21 17.49 11.41 -23.72
CA ASP A 21 18.26 10.19 -23.99
C ASP A 21 18.30 9.30 -22.75
N LYS A 22 18.52 9.90 -21.56
CA LYS A 22 18.37 9.19 -20.28
C LYS A 22 16.94 8.67 -20.11
N LEU A 23 15.94 9.48 -20.47
CA LEU A 23 14.54 9.08 -20.45
C LEU A 23 14.25 7.93 -21.42
N GLU A 24 14.88 7.88 -22.60
CA GLU A 24 14.70 6.79 -23.56
C GLU A 24 15.21 5.44 -23.02
N GLY A 25 16.28 5.49 -22.22
CA GLY A 25 16.84 4.35 -21.49
C GLY A 25 16.09 3.97 -20.20
N ASP A 26 15.22 4.84 -19.68
CA ASP A 26 14.45 4.61 -18.45
C ASP A 26 13.11 3.92 -18.74
N ALA A 27 13.09 2.59 -18.63
CA ALA A 27 11.92 1.76 -18.96
C ALA A 27 10.67 2.10 -18.13
N GLU A 28 10.86 2.46 -16.85
CA GLU A 28 9.78 2.82 -15.93
C GLU A 28 9.14 4.16 -16.32
N ALA A 29 9.98 5.19 -16.51
CA ALA A 29 9.51 6.50 -16.94
C ALA A 29 8.78 6.42 -18.29
N ARG A 30 9.23 5.55 -19.20
CA ARG A 30 8.53 5.25 -20.46
C ARG A 30 7.18 4.56 -20.26
N ALA A 31 7.05 3.68 -19.28
CA ALA A 31 5.77 3.06 -18.95
C ALA A 31 4.77 4.11 -18.43
N GLN A 32 5.20 4.98 -17.51
CA GLN A 32 4.40 6.08 -16.97
C GLN A 32 3.94 7.06 -18.09
N MET A 33 4.85 7.42 -19.00
CA MET A 33 4.51 8.25 -20.16
C MET A 33 3.48 7.59 -21.07
N ARG A 34 3.64 6.28 -21.34
CA ARG A 34 2.70 5.52 -22.18
C ARG A 34 1.31 5.48 -21.55
N GLU A 35 1.21 5.31 -20.23
CA GLU A 35 -0.05 5.36 -19.48
C GLU A 35 -0.71 6.76 -19.58
N ALA A 36 0.08 7.84 -19.56
CA ALA A 36 -0.39 9.20 -19.82
C ALA A 36 -0.67 9.48 -21.32
N GLY A 37 -0.34 8.54 -22.20
CA GLY A 37 -0.50 8.64 -23.64
C GLY A 37 0.51 9.54 -24.33
N VAL A 38 1.67 9.75 -23.73
CA VAL A 38 2.81 10.55 -24.21
C VAL A 38 3.83 9.65 -24.88
N SER A 39 4.31 10.01 -26.07
CA SER A 39 5.36 9.26 -26.78
C SER A 39 6.69 10.02 -26.78
N MET A 40 7.81 9.30 -26.94
CA MET A 40 9.13 9.93 -27.10
C MET A 40 9.16 10.91 -28.28
N ASP A 41 8.56 10.57 -29.41
CA ASP A 41 8.45 11.46 -30.58
C ASP A 41 7.74 12.78 -30.24
N ARG A 42 6.77 12.73 -29.32
CA ARG A 42 6.08 13.93 -28.88
C ARG A 42 6.97 14.80 -28.02
N LEU A 43 7.74 14.20 -27.12
CA LEU A 43 8.71 14.92 -26.29
C LEU A 43 9.79 15.56 -27.14
N ARG A 44 10.36 14.81 -28.09
CA ARG A 44 11.34 15.34 -29.06
C ARG A 44 10.78 16.48 -29.92
N ARG A 45 9.50 16.46 -30.28
CA ARG A 45 8.85 17.60 -30.98
C ARG A 45 8.55 18.79 -30.06
N SER A 46 8.54 18.57 -28.75
CA SER A 46 8.28 19.64 -27.76
C SER A 46 9.57 20.30 -27.29
N ASP A 47 10.72 19.66 -27.47
CA ASP A 47 12.06 20.21 -27.39
C ASP A 47 12.27 21.15 -28.59
N LEU A 48 12.22 22.46 -28.33
CA LEU A 48 12.13 23.48 -29.38
C LEU A 48 13.50 23.90 -29.89
N ASN A 49 14.52 23.76 -29.06
CA ASN A 49 15.91 24.08 -29.38
C ASN A 49 16.69 22.83 -29.84
N ALA A 50 16.06 21.65 -29.80
CA ALA A 50 16.62 20.37 -30.22
C ALA A 50 17.94 20.05 -29.49
N ASP A 51 18.02 20.40 -28.21
CA ASP A 51 19.20 20.15 -27.38
C ASP A 51 19.16 18.79 -26.67
N GLY A 52 18.09 18.01 -26.88
CA GLY A 52 17.89 16.72 -26.26
C GLY A 52 17.33 16.82 -24.83
N VAL A 53 16.93 18.01 -24.38
CA VAL A 53 16.52 18.26 -23.01
C VAL A 53 15.22 19.06 -22.96
N LEU A 54 14.21 18.53 -22.26
CA LEU A 54 12.98 19.29 -22.04
C LEU A 54 13.07 20.15 -20.80
N GLU A 55 12.96 21.46 -20.96
CA GLU A 55 12.71 22.37 -19.85
C GLU A 55 11.24 22.36 -19.41
N ALA A 56 10.96 22.90 -18.23
CA ALA A 56 9.59 23.01 -17.69
C ALA A 56 8.58 23.62 -18.68
N LYS A 57 9.02 24.62 -19.46
CA LYS A 57 8.17 25.28 -20.45
C LYS A 57 7.78 24.34 -21.60
N GLU A 58 8.71 23.50 -22.05
CA GLU A 58 8.55 22.59 -23.16
C GLU A 58 7.78 21.34 -22.74
N ALA A 59 8.05 20.85 -21.54
CA ALA A 59 7.24 19.83 -20.88
C ALA A 59 5.78 20.27 -20.73
N PHE A 60 5.53 21.53 -20.35
CA PHE A 60 4.16 22.04 -20.32
C PHE A 60 3.52 22.04 -21.71
N TRP A 61 4.26 22.41 -22.76
CA TRP A 61 3.75 22.39 -24.14
C TRP A 61 3.43 20.97 -24.64
N ALA A 62 4.23 19.97 -24.26
CA ALA A 62 3.93 18.58 -24.53
C ALA A 62 2.59 18.13 -23.91
N ALA A 63 2.26 18.65 -22.72
CA ALA A 63 0.98 18.42 -22.05
C ALA A 63 -0.17 19.21 -22.67
N ASP A 64 0.04 20.50 -22.95
CA ASP A 64 -0.92 21.44 -23.53
C ASP A 64 -1.45 20.97 -24.88
N HIS A 65 -0.65 20.22 -25.65
CA HIS A 65 -1.10 19.61 -26.90
C HIS A 65 -2.37 18.73 -26.74
N PHE A 66 -2.56 18.12 -25.56
CA PHE A 66 -3.75 17.33 -25.29
C PHE A 66 -4.94 18.15 -24.83
N ASP A 67 -4.76 19.45 -24.57
CA ASP A 67 -5.86 20.34 -24.25
C ASP A 67 -6.54 20.82 -25.53
N ARG A 68 -7.87 20.72 -25.54
CA ARG A 68 -8.72 21.12 -26.66
C ARG A 68 -9.21 22.56 -26.52
N ASP A 69 -8.94 23.23 -25.40
CA ASP A 69 -9.43 24.60 -25.16
C ASP A 69 -8.67 25.70 -25.93
N GLY A 70 -7.52 25.35 -26.54
CA GLY A 70 -6.73 26.21 -27.42
C GLY A 70 -5.97 27.34 -26.71
N ARG A 71 -5.99 27.41 -25.37
CA ARG A 71 -5.39 28.51 -24.61
C ARG A 71 -4.00 28.13 -24.08
N ARG A 72 -2.96 28.52 -24.81
CA ARG A 72 -1.52 28.30 -24.49
C ARG A 72 -1.01 28.73 -23.09
N ALA A 73 -1.84 29.40 -22.28
CA ALA A 73 -1.49 29.91 -20.95
C ALA A 73 -1.95 28.99 -19.80
N SER A 74 -2.79 28.00 -20.07
CA SER A 74 -3.35 27.09 -19.06
C SER A 74 -3.88 25.85 -19.72
N LEU A 75 -3.74 24.70 -19.07
CA LEU A 75 -4.45 23.49 -19.50
C LEU A 75 -5.55 23.10 -18.53
N VAL A 76 -6.60 22.48 -19.03
CA VAL A 76 -7.65 21.85 -18.20
C VAL A 76 -7.04 20.61 -17.54
N ALA A 77 -6.75 20.66 -16.24
CA ALA A 77 -6.15 19.55 -15.52
C ALA A 77 -7.19 18.49 -15.12
N THR A 78 -8.37 18.92 -14.68
CA THR A 78 -9.49 18.04 -14.31
C THR A 78 -10.80 18.51 -14.93
N THR A 79 -11.66 17.54 -15.24
CA THR A 79 -13.06 17.76 -15.63
C THR A 79 -13.97 17.00 -14.68
N THR A 80 -15.25 17.36 -14.67
CA THR A 80 -16.28 16.55 -14.02
C THR A 80 -16.76 15.48 -15.01
N ASP A 81 -16.85 14.22 -14.59
CA ASP A 81 -17.46 13.15 -15.40
C ASP A 81 -19.00 13.14 -15.29
N ALA A 82 -19.65 12.16 -15.92
CA ALA A 82 -21.11 12.05 -15.93
C ALA A 82 -21.71 11.78 -14.54
N GLN A 83 -20.88 11.29 -13.60
CA GLN A 83 -21.23 10.95 -12.23
C GLN A 83 -20.95 12.11 -11.25
N GLY A 84 -20.51 13.28 -11.75
CA GLY A 84 -20.18 14.41 -10.90
C GLY A 84 -18.78 14.36 -10.29
N GLN A 85 -17.97 13.35 -10.59
CA GLN A 85 -16.63 13.16 -10.01
C GLN A 85 -15.57 13.95 -10.76
N GLN A 86 -14.60 14.52 -10.05
CA GLN A 86 -13.44 15.16 -10.67
C GLN A 86 -12.47 14.10 -11.22
N VAL A 87 -12.32 14.05 -12.54
CA VAL A 87 -11.38 13.16 -13.23
C VAL A 87 -10.30 13.94 -13.96
N ALA A 88 -9.06 13.46 -13.90
CA ALA A 88 -7.94 14.08 -14.60
C ALA A 88 -8.10 13.94 -16.12
N THR A 89 -7.98 15.06 -16.86
CA THR A 89 -7.96 15.03 -18.32
C THR A 89 -6.65 14.42 -18.83
N ARG A 90 -6.57 14.12 -20.13
CA ARG A 90 -5.31 13.66 -20.74
C ARG A 90 -4.19 14.70 -20.62
N ALA A 91 -4.51 15.99 -20.75
CA ALA A 91 -3.57 17.09 -20.55
C ALA A 91 -3.09 17.14 -19.09
N GLY A 92 -4.02 17.02 -18.12
CA GLY A 92 -3.68 16.97 -16.69
C GLY A 92 -2.80 15.79 -16.32
N LYS A 93 -3.12 14.58 -16.80
CA LYS A 93 -2.29 13.37 -16.60
C LYS A 93 -0.89 13.54 -17.19
N THR A 94 -0.80 14.08 -18.41
CA THR A 94 0.49 14.34 -19.07
C THR A 94 1.32 15.37 -18.31
N ALA A 95 0.71 16.49 -17.91
CA ALA A 95 1.38 17.52 -17.13
C ALA A 95 1.88 16.98 -15.79
N THR A 96 1.09 16.11 -15.15
CA THR A 96 1.49 15.43 -13.91
C THR A 96 2.72 14.58 -14.16
N VAL A 97 2.68 13.64 -15.12
CA VAL A 97 3.83 12.76 -15.42
C VAL A 97 5.07 13.56 -15.80
N LEU A 98 4.96 14.57 -16.67
CA LEU A 98 6.12 15.38 -17.04
C LEU A 98 6.63 16.24 -15.88
N GLY A 99 5.73 16.73 -15.04
CA GLY A 99 6.08 17.36 -13.77
C GLY A 99 6.88 16.41 -12.89
N MET A 100 6.47 15.14 -12.77
CA MET A 100 7.19 14.10 -12.03
C MET A 100 8.57 13.82 -12.62
N LEU A 101 8.67 13.68 -13.94
CA LEU A 101 9.95 13.42 -14.62
C LEU A 101 10.93 14.59 -14.48
N LEU A 102 10.44 15.83 -14.48
CA LEU A 102 11.24 17.01 -14.13
C LEU A 102 11.76 16.97 -12.69
N GLN A 103 11.19 16.16 -11.80
CA GLN A 103 11.69 16.01 -10.42
C GLN A 103 12.62 14.81 -10.24
N LYS A 104 12.78 13.98 -11.29
CA LYS A 104 13.58 12.76 -11.21
C LYS A 104 15.05 13.13 -11.39
N ASP A 105 15.83 13.02 -10.32
CA ASP A 105 17.25 13.39 -10.32
C ASP A 105 18.07 12.62 -11.37
N SER A 106 17.71 11.37 -11.65
CA SER A 106 18.39 10.56 -12.68
C SER A 106 18.19 11.09 -14.10
N LEU A 107 17.20 11.97 -14.32
CA LEU A 107 16.94 12.64 -15.60
C LEU A 107 17.44 14.09 -15.62
N GLN A 108 17.97 14.58 -14.51
CA GLN A 108 18.63 15.88 -14.45
C GLN A 108 20.09 15.75 -14.91
N ASP A 109 20.61 16.81 -15.52
CA ASP A 109 22.05 16.99 -15.81
C ASP A 109 22.74 17.88 -14.76
N ILE A 110 22.14 17.96 -13.57
CA ILE A 110 22.57 18.85 -12.50
C ILE A 110 23.48 18.05 -11.55
N PRO A 111 24.73 18.48 -11.30
CA PRO A 111 25.50 18.00 -10.16
C PRO A 111 24.71 18.30 -8.89
N SER A 112 24.30 17.27 -8.16
CA SER A 112 23.55 17.34 -6.90
C SER A 112 24.00 18.54 -6.05
N LYS A 113 23.16 19.58 -5.96
CA LYS A 113 23.43 20.72 -5.09
C LYS A 113 23.11 20.31 -3.65
N ASN A 114 24.18 20.18 -2.88
CA ASN A 114 24.18 20.04 -1.43
C ASN A 114 23.68 21.33 -0.79
N ASP A 115 22.39 21.44 -0.51
CA ASP A 115 21.94 22.27 0.61
C ASP A 115 21.92 21.37 1.85
N PRO A 116 22.71 21.68 2.90
CA PRO A 116 22.70 20.89 4.12
C PRO A 116 21.32 21.01 4.78
N PRO A 117 20.79 19.90 5.37
CA PRO A 117 19.59 19.94 6.19
C PRO A 117 19.67 21.06 7.24
N THR A 118 18.63 21.88 7.33
CA THR A 118 18.41 22.72 8.50
C THR A 118 18.16 21.79 9.70
N PRO A 119 18.95 21.85 10.78
CA PRO A 119 18.75 20.97 11.94
C PRO A 119 17.40 21.24 12.61
N SER A 120 16.66 20.17 12.92
CA SER A 120 15.50 20.18 13.80
C SER A 120 15.86 20.65 15.22
N ALA A 121 14.91 21.32 15.89
CA ALA A 121 15.01 21.70 17.31
C ALA A 121 14.91 20.49 18.27
N SER A 122 14.36 19.34 17.83
CA SER A 122 14.39 18.05 18.55
C SER A 122 15.63 17.20 18.21
N GLY A 123 16.44 17.63 17.24
CA GLY A 123 17.72 17.03 16.86
C GLY A 123 17.64 15.67 16.14
N ASN A 124 16.51 14.99 16.19
CA ASN A 124 16.33 13.66 15.61
C ASN A 124 15.29 13.70 14.47
N ASP A 125 15.78 13.70 13.23
CA ASP A 125 14.98 13.59 12.01
C ASP A 125 15.21 12.22 11.34
N ASP A 126 15.72 11.21 12.04
CA ASP A 126 15.97 9.90 11.43
C ASP A 126 14.65 9.19 11.10
N ILE A 127 14.66 8.37 10.05
CA ILE A 127 13.48 7.63 9.58
C ILE A 127 13.66 6.13 9.79
N LEU A 128 12.73 5.48 10.48
CA LEU A 128 12.53 4.03 10.45
C LEU A 128 11.60 3.69 9.28
N PHE A 129 12.14 3.08 8.23
CA PHE A 129 11.35 2.68 7.07
C PHE A 129 11.07 1.18 7.14
N VAL A 130 9.80 0.80 7.30
CA VAL A 130 9.34 -0.59 7.25
C VAL A 130 8.66 -0.83 5.91
N GLY A 131 9.34 -1.58 5.05
CA GLY A 131 8.89 -1.86 3.69
C GLY A 131 8.56 -3.32 3.50
N MET A 132 7.27 -3.64 3.39
CA MET A 132 6.81 -5.00 3.15
C MET A 132 6.91 -5.39 1.67
N GLY A 133 6.74 -4.44 0.75
CA GLY A 133 6.72 -4.70 -0.69
C GLY A 133 8.08 -5.08 -1.28
N ASN A 134 8.16 -6.26 -1.90
CA ASN A 134 9.33 -6.70 -2.67
C ASN A 134 9.35 -6.09 -4.09
N GLU A 135 10.53 -6.04 -4.69
CA GLU A 135 10.68 -5.66 -6.09
C GLU A 135 10.17 -6.81 -6.97
N THR A 136 9.17 -6.53 -7.80
CA THR A 136 8.59 -7.48 -8.74
C THR A 136 8.73 -6.94 -10.15
N LYS A 137 8.34 -7.74 -11.16
CA LYS A 137 8.25 -7.26 -12.55
C LYS A 137 7.34 -6.02 -12.70
N TYR A 138 6.43 -5.79 -11.76
CA TYR A 138 5.39 -4.75 -11.82
C TYR A 138 5.53 -3.67 -10.75
N SER A 139 6.44 -3.84 -9.79
CA SER A 139 6.65 -2.92 -8.67
C SER A 139 8.13 -2.76 -8.38
N ALA A 140 8.61 -1.52 -8.26
CA ALA A 140 10.00 -1.26 -7.87
C ALA A 140 10.24 -1.50 -6.35
N GLY A 141 9.18 -1.74 -5.58
CA GLY A 141 9.23 -2.19 -4.19
C GLY A 141 9.79 -1.18 -3.20
N ALA A 142 9.83 -1.58 -1.93
CA ALA A 142 10.28 -0.74 -0.82
C ALA A 142 11.75 -0.29 -0.96
N LYS A 143 12.62 -1.11 -1.56
CA LYS A 143 14.03 -0.76 -1.80
C LYS A 143 14.18 0.46 -2.71
N HIS A 144 13.29 0.62 -3.69
CA HIS A 144 13.26 1.81 -4.53
C HIS A 144 12.81 3.03 -3.71
N GLU A 145 11.76 2.89 -2.91
CA GLU A 145 11.25 3.96 -2.04
C GLU A 145 12.31 4.46 -1.06
N ILE A 146 12.99 3.55 -0.37
CA ILE A 146 14.10 3.87 0.54
C ILE A 146 15.20 4.65 -0.18
N ARG A 147 15.60 4.21 -1.38
CA ARG A 147 16.66 4.87 -2.16
C ARG A 147 16.25 6.28 -2.59
N GLU A 148 15.04 6.45 -3.11
CA GLU A 148 14.55 7.77 -3.55
C GLU A 148 14.37 8.71 -2.37
N LEU A 149 13.83 8.21 -1.25
CA LEU A 149 13.71 8.98 -0.02
C LEU A 149 15.09 9.42 0.50
N GLY A 150 16.11 8.56 0.40
CA GLY A 150 17.49 8.89 0.80
C GLY A 150 18.11 10.05 0.00
N LYS A 151 17.65 10.30 -1.23
CA LYS A 151 18.11 11.46 -2.03
C LYS A 151 17.69 12.81 -1.44
N SER A 152 16.70 12.83 -0.55
CA SER A 152 16.34 14.03 0.23
C SER A 152 17.39 14.40 1.30
N GLY A 153 18.40 13.56 1.50
CA GLY A 153 19.35 13.68 2.60
C GLY A 153 18.84 13.12 3.93
N ALA A 154 17.69 12.42 3.92
CA ALA A 154 17.18 11.73 5.10
C ALA A 154 18.10 10.57 5.51
N ASN A 155 18.34 10.43 6.81
CA ASN A 155 18.99 9.26 7.38
C ASN A 155 17.94 8.16 7.62
N ILE A 156 18.06 7.03 6.93
CA ILE A 156 17.03 6.00 6.90
C ILE A 156 17.58 4.70 7.48
N LYS A 157 16.93 4.21 8.54
CA LYS A 157 17.04 2.84 9.02
C LYS A 157 15.98 2.00 8.33
N ALA A 158 16.38 1.25 7.31
CA ALA A 158 15.48 0.38 6.56
C ALA A 158 15.28 -0.98 7.25
N ILE A 159 14.03 -1.42 7.28
CA ILE A 159 13.56 -2.77 7.58
C ILE A 159 12.81 -3.26 6.34
N THR A 160 13.27 -4.40 5.83
CA THR A 160 12.64 -5.12 4.72
C THR A 160 12.74 -6.61 5.02
N ASP A 161 12.08 -7.41 4.19
CA ASP A 161 12.17 -8.86 4.13
C ASP A 161 13.61 -9.39 4.36
N SER A 162 13.71 -10.36 5.25
CA SER A 162 14.95 -10.94 5.73
C SER A 162 15.67 -11.76 4.66
N LYS A 163 16.91 -11.34 4.36
CA LYS A 163 17.77 -12.04 3.40
C LYS A 163 18.24 -13.43 3.84
N ILE A 164 18.05 -13.80 5.10
CA ILE A 164 18.44 -15.12 5.62
C ILE A 164 17.28 -16.14 5.56
N GLY A 165 16.10 -15.68 5.12
CA GLY A 165 14.88 -16.47 4.96
C GLY A 165 13.75 -15.97 5.86
N ASP A 166 12.53 -16.31 5.44
CA ASP A 166 11.25 -16.01 6.08
C ASP A 166 11.29 -16.35 7.58
N ASP A 167 10.73 -15.46 8.40
CA ASP A 167 10.62 -15.63 9.85
C ASP A 167 11.96 -15.92 10.56
N LYS A 168 13.09 -15.53 9.97
CA LYS A 168 14.43 -15.69 10.57
C LYS A 168 15.12 -14.36 10.74
N ILE A 169 15.80 -14.19 11.86
CA ILE A 169 16.62 -13.01 12.15
C ILE A 169 18.05 -13.40 12.55
N ARG A 170 19.04 -12.59 12.15
CA ARG A 170 20.45 -12.79 12.49
C ARG A 170 20.92 -11.70 13.46
N VAL A 171 21.38 -12.10 14.65
CA VAL A 171 21.90 -11.21 15.69
C VAL A 171 23.20 -11.79 16.24
N GLY A 172 24.24 -10.97 16.37
CA GLY A 172 25.51 -11.43 16.97
C GLY A 172 26.21 -12.57 16.21
N GLY A 173 25.86 -12.80 14.94
CA GLY A 173 26.39 -13.91 14.15
C GLY A 173 25.52 -15.18 14.17
N GLU A 174 24.59 -15.29 15.12
CA GLU A 174 23.62 -16.39 15.25
C GLU A 174 22.32 -16.10 14.48
N THR A 175 21.68 -17.14 13.98
CA THR A 175 20.38 -17.06 13.31
C THR A 175 19.32 -17.72 14.18
N TYR A 176 18.25 -16.99 14.45
CA TYR A 176 17.11 -17.45 15.23
C TYR A 176 15.91 -17.70 14.31
N ASP A 177 15.27 -18.86 14.48
CA ASP A 177 14.04 -19.23 13.77
C ASP A 177 12.82 -18.82 14.60
N LEU A 178 12.18 -17.73 14.21
CA LEU A 178 11.08 -17.09 14.95
C LEU A 178 9.78 -17.89 14.88
N THR A 179 9.71 -18.95 14.07
CA THR A 179 8.59 -19.90 14.06
C THR A 179 8.61 -20.80 15.30
N THR A 180 9.78 -20.97 15.93
CA THR A 180 9.98 -21.83 17.11
C THR A 180 9.98 -21.03 18.41
N GLU A 181 9.59 -21.66 19.52
CA GLU A 181 9.69 -21.03 20.85
C GLU A 181 11.13 -20.69 21.19
N ASP A 182 12.04 -21.65 21.04
CA ASP A 182 13.48 -21.47 21.33
C ASP A 182 14.10 -20.35 20.51
N GLY A 183 13.75 -20.22 19.23
CA GLY A 183 14.24 -19.13 18.39
C GLY A 183 13.69 -17.76 18.81
N ARG A 184 12.40 -17.66 19.18
CA ARG A 184 11.84 -16.41 19.72
C ARG A 184 12.49 -16.04 21.05
N SER A 185 12.55 -16.96 22.02
CA SER A 185 13.16 -16.74 23.33
C SER A 185 14.65 -16.38 23.21
N GLY A 186 15.39 -17.09 22.34
CA GLY A 186 16.79 -16.80 22.04
C GLY A 186 16.98 -15.39 21.49
N PHE A 187 16.19 -15.01 20.47
CA PHE A 187 16.23 -13.66 19.89
C PHE A 187 15.93 -12.57 20.93
N VAL A 188 14.82 -12.66 21.67
CA VAL A 188 14.45 -11.60 22.63
C VAL A 188 15.43 -11.49 23.79
N GLY A 189 16.16 -12.56 24.11
CA GLY A 189 17.27 -12.55 25.06
C GLY A 189 18.45 -11.67 24.60
N THR A 190 18.61 -11.46 23.28
CA THR A 190 19.68 -10.61 22.73
C THR A 190 19.40 -9.11 22.86
N LEU A 191 18.15 -8.71 23.14
CA LEU A 191 17.75 -7.30 23.17
C LEU A 191 18.31 -6.54 24.39
N GLY A 192 18.66 -7.28 25.45
CA GLY A 192 19.16 -6.72 26.70
C GLY A 192 18.08 -6.01 27.52
N LEU A 193 16.84 -6.50 27.44
CA LEU A 193 15.67 -5.98 28.15
C LEU A 193 15.34 -6.86 29.38
N PRO A 194 14.54 -6.35 30.33
CA PRO A 194 14.01 -7.14 31.44
C PRO A 194 13.26 -8.39 30.95
N ALA A 195 13.37 -9.50 31.69
CA ALA A 195 12.82 -10.79 31.29
C ALA A 195 11.30 -10.76 30.99
N GLU A 196 10.53 -10.04 31.80
CA GLU A 196 9.08 -9.88 31.59
C GLU A 196 8.78 -9.16 30.26
N GLN A 197 9.52 -8.10 29.96
CA GLN A 197 9.39 -7.34 28.71
C GLN A 197 9.81 -8.20 27.51
N SER A 198 10.92 -8.93 27.62
CA SER A 198 11.35 -9.89 26.58
C SER A 198 10.29 -10.97 26.31
N GLN A 199 9.62 -11.48 27.35
CA GLN A 199 8.54 -12.45 27.18
C GLN A 199 7.35 -11.85 26.42
N GLN A 200 6.95 -10.62 26.74
CA GLN A 200 5.89 -9.92 26.01
C GLN A 200 6.23 -9.77 24.52
N ILE A 201 7.49 -9.44 24.19
CA ILE A 201 7.95 -9.36 22.80
C ILE A 201 7.91 -10.74 22.13
N ALA A 202 8.31 -11.81 22.81
CA ALA A 202 8.22 -13.17 22.28
C ALA A 202 6.76 -13.58 21.98
N ASP A 203 5.83 -13.20 22.84
CA ASP A 203 4.39 -13.44 22.64
C ASP A 203 3.85 -12.66 21.43
N VAL A 204 4.32 -11.43 21.20
CA VAL A 204 4.00 -10.65 19.99
C VAL A 204 4.52 -11.35 18.74
N LEU A 205 5.77 -11.80 18.73
CA LEU A 205 6.35 -12.52 17.58
C LEU A 205 5.62 -13.84 17.28
N LYS A 206 5.15 -14.53 18.33
CA LYS A 206 4.36 -15.75 18.20
C LYS A 206 3.01 -15.48 17.51
N LYS A 207 2.35 -14.38 17.86
CA LYS A 207 1.05 -13.96 17.29
C LYS A 207 1.17 -13.28 15.93
N THR A 208 2.35 -12.75 15.61
CA THR A 208 2.62 -12.14 14.31
C THR A 208 2.47 -13.19 13.21
N ASP A 209 1.86 -12.78 12.10
CA ASP A 209 1.58 -13.66 10.98
C ASP A 209 2.88 -14.26 10.41
N ARG A 210 2.73 -15.40 9.72
CA ARG A 210 3.84 -16.02 9.00
C ARG A 210 4.45 -15.03 8.01
N ASP A 211 5.77 -15.05 7.91
CA ASP A 211 6.58 -14.23 7.01
C ASP A 211 6.56 -12.73 7.36
N GLY A 212 6.01 -12.34 8.51
CA GLY A 212 6.08 -10.97 9.05
C GLY A 212 6.84 -10.88 10.38
N ARG A 213 7.30 -12.02 10.91
CA ARG A 213 7.95 -12.08 12.24
C ARG A 213 9.32 -11.45 12.22
N ASP A 214 10.03 -11.55 11.11
CA ASP A 214 11.36 -10.99 10.95
C ASP A 214 11.33 -9.47 10.81
N GLU A 215 10.36 -8.84 10.12
CA GLU A 215 10.18 -7.38 10.22
C GLU A 215 9.81 -6.96 11.63
N MET A 216 8.88 -7.67 12.28
CA MET A 216 8.51 -7.36 13.67
C MET A 216 9.72 -7.48 14.62
N ALA A 217 10.54 -8.50 14.45
CA ALA A 217 11.78 -8.67 15.22
C ALA A 217 12.82 -7.58 14.90
N GLN A 218 12.93 -7.15 13.63
CA GLN A 218 13.79 -6.04 13.25
C GLN A 218 13.31 -4.71 13.87
N ILE A 219 11.99 -4.48 13.96
CA ILE A 219 11.42 -3.31 14.67
C ILE A 219 11.79 -3.40 16.15
N ALA A 220 11.55 -4.55 16.79
CA ALA A 220 11.91 -4.77 18.19
C ALA A 220 13.42 -4.57 18.44
N GLN A 221 14.29 -4.96 17.50
CA GLN A 221 15.73 -4.74 17.61
C GLN A 221 16.12 -3.25 17.58
N VAL A 222 15.45 -2.44 16.74
CA VAL A 222 15.65 -0.98 16.73
C VAL A 222 15.09 -0.37 18.01
N TRP A 223 13.86 -0.74 18.38
CA TRP A 223 13.17 -0.21 19.55
C TRP A 223 13.82 -0.60 20.88
N ALA A 224 14.53 -1.72 20.95
CA ALA A 224 15.26 -2.11 22.17
C ALA A 224 16.28 -1.04 22.60
N LYS A 225 16.81 -0.25 21.65
CA LYS A 225 17.66 0.91 21.97
C LYS A 225 16.87 2.00 22.68
N GLY A 226 15.68 2.32 22.18
CA GLY A 226 14.75 3.28 22.77
C GLY A 226 14.35 2.91 24.19
N GLU A 227 14.06 1.61 24.41
CA GLU A 227 13.79 1.07 25.75
C GLU A 227 14.95 1.20 26.72
N LYS A 228 16.19 1.21 26.22
CA LYS A 228 17.40 1.41 27.03
C LYS A 228 17.79 2.89 27.19
N GLY A 229 16.94 3.81 26.75
CA GLY A 229 17.14 5.25 26.86
C GLY A 229 18.01 5.87 25.75
N GLU A 230 18.34 5.10 24.71
CA GLU A 230 18.98 5.65 23.51
C GLU A 230 17.92 6.29 22.58
N SER A 231 18.36 7.12 21.64
CA SER A 231 17.50 7.64 20.57
C SER A 231 17.30 6.61 19.47
N ILE A 232 16.05 6.44 19.02
CA ILE A 232 15.68 5.70 17.80
C ILE A 232 15.15 6.68 16.75
N PRO A 233 15.01 6.29 15.47
CA PRO A 233 14.36 7.15 14.49
C PRO A 233 12.98 7.64 14.97
N SER A 234 12.78 8.96 14.99
CA SER A 234 11.54 9.60 15.47
C SER A 234 10.43 9.58 14.42
N ARG A 235 10.77 9.32 13.16
CA ARG A 235 9.82 9.32 12.04
C ARG A 235 9.72 7.92 11.48
N MET A 236 8.51 7.43 11.22
CA MET A 236 8.27 6.07 10.76
C MET A 236 7.51 6.07 9.43
N VAL A 237 8.00 5.30 8.47
CA VAL A 237 7.27 4.98 7.23
C VAL A 237 6.90 3.51 7.28
N VAL A 238 5.63 3.18 7.02
CA VAL A 238 5.19 1.80 6.78
C VAL A 238 4.65 1.73 5.35
N SER A 239 5.25 0.89 4.52
CA SER A 239 4.94 0.81 3.08
C SER A 239 4.62 -0.61 2.64
N GLY A 240 3.54 -0.75 1.87
CA GLY A 240 3.10 -2.03 1.30
C GLY A 240 1.63 -1.97 0.88
N HIS A 241 1.08 -3.12 0.52
CA HIS A 241 -0.35 -3.26 0.28
C HIS A 241 -1.13 -3.20 1.59
N HIS A 242 -2.38 -2.75 1.54
CA HIS A 242 -3.20 -2.58 2.73
C HIS A 242 -4.70 -2.70 2.40
N VAL A 243 -5.44 -3.33 3.31
CA VAL A 243 -6.91 -3.50 3.25
C VAL A 243 -7.61 -2.96 4.51
N GLY A 244 -6.90 -2.31 5.43
CA GLY A 244 -7.47 -1.77 6.65
C GLY A 244 -6.73 -2.26 7.91
N SER A 245 -6.49 -3.56 8.04
CA SER A 245 -6.04 -4.19 9.29
C SER A 245 -4.54 -4.49 9.36
N ALA A 246 -3.83 -4.47 8.24
CA ALA A 246 -2.41 -4.81 8.16
C ALA A 246 -1.77 -4.30 6.87
N VAL A 247 -0.44 -4.17 6.89
CA VAL A 247 0.37 -3.99 5.67
C VAL A 247 1.04 -5.29 5.29
N TRP A 248 1.02 -5.65 4.00
CA TRP A 248 1.73 -6.83 3.49
C TRP A 248 2.50 -6.53 2.20
N GLY A 249 3.36 -7.46 1.81
CA GLY A 249 4.13 -7.38 0.57
C GLY A 249 3.76 -8.43 -0.46
N ASP A 250 4.13 -8.17 -1.72
CA ASP A 250 4.09 -9.18 -2.78
C ASP A 250 5.14 -10.26 -2.49
N GLY A 251 4.71 -11.42 -1.98
CA GLY A 251 5.64 -12.50 -1.61
C GLY A 251 6.52 -12.15 -0.41
N ASN A 252 5.97 -11.37 0.51
CA ASN A 252 6.44 -11.17 1.88
C ASN A 252 5.22 -11.33 2.79
N GLY A 253 5.41 -11.45 4.10
CA GLY A 253 4.31 -11.63 5.02
C GLY A 253 3.55 -10.35 5.36
N ARG A 254 2.91 -10.40 6.53
CA ARG A 254 1.88 -9.46 6.95
C ARG A 254 2.24 -8.87 8.31
N LEU A 255 2.25 -7.55 8.38
CA LEU A 255 2.41 -6.77 9.59
C LEU A 255 1.05 -6.23 10.02
N SER A 256 0.40 -6.92 10.96
CA SER A 256 -0.89 -6.48 11.51
C SER A 256 -0.75 -5.31 12.47
N TRP A 257 -1.76 -4.45 12.48
CA TRP A 257 -1.80 -3.32 13.41
C TRP A 257 -1.93 -3.77 14.86
N ASP A 258 -2.64 -4.86 15.14
CA ASP A 258 -2.74 -5.42 16.49
C ASP A 258 -1.37 -5.88 16.99
N ALA A 259 -0.59 -6.58 16.16
CA ALA A 259 0.74 -7.02 16.55
C ALA A 259 1.70 -5.84 16.74
N LEU A 260 1.63 -4.81 15.87
CA LEU A 260 2.43 -3.59 16.03
C LEU A 260 2.04 -2.82 17.31
N GLY A 261 0.74 -2.75 17.62
CA GLY A 261 0.24 -2.13 18.84
C GLY A 261 0.61 -2.90 20.10
N ASP A 262 0.58 -4.23 20.05
CA ASP A 262 1.06 -5.06 21.15
C ASP A 262 2.58 -4.93 21.34
N LEU A 263 3.36 -4.77 20.26
CA LEU A 263 4.78 -4.41 20.37
C LEU A 263 4.96 -3.03 21.03
N ALA A 264 4.17 -2.03 20.63
CA ALA A 264 4.23 -0.70 21.22
C ALA A 264 3.90 -0.71 22.72
N LYS A 265 2.94 -1.54 23.15
CA LYS A 265 2.66 -1.77 24.58
C LYS A 265 3.82 -2.46 25.30
N ALA A 266 4.46 -3.42 24.64
CA ALA A 266 5.64 -4.12 25.18
C ALA A 266 6.88 -3.22 25.20
N MET A 267 6.94 -2.17 24.36
CA MET A 267 8.10 -1.27 24.20
C MET A 267 7.66 0.20 24.24
N PRO A 268 7.09 0.67 25.37
CA PRO A 268 6.41 1.97 25.44
C PRO A 268 7.36 3.17 25.37
N ASN A 269 8.60 3.05 25.87
CA ASN A 269 9.58 4.14 25.80
C ASN A 269 10.01 4.37 24.35
N ALA A 270 10.27 3.30 23.60
CA ALA A 270 10.60 3.36 22.19
C ALA A 270 9.42 3.87 21.35
N ALA A 271 8.21 3.33 21.57
CA ALA A 271 7.00 3.79 20.89
C ALA A 271 6.72 5.28 21.13
N SER A 272 7.00 5.79 22.32
CA SER A 272 6.88 7.23 22.64
C SER A 272 7.87 8.13 21.90
N GLN A 273 8.91 7.59 21.26
CA GLN A 273 9.84 8.38 20.45
C GLN A 273 9.34 8.59 19.01
N VAL A 274 8.28 7.89 18.58
CA VAL A 274 7.70 8.08 17.25
C VAL A 274 6.81 9.33 17.26
N GLU A 275 7.25 10.34 16.53
CA GLU A 275 6.61 11.66 16.38
C GLU A 275 5.87 11.80 15.05
N ASP A 276 6.32 11.15 13.97
CA ASP A 276 5.67 11.26 12.65
C ASP A 276 5.47 9.90 12.02
N LEU A 277 4.27 9.65 11.49
CA LEU A 277 3.93 8.40 10.80
C LEU A 277 3.48 8.66 9.37
N HIS A 278 4.07 7.95 8.42
CA HIS A 278 3.62 7.90 7.04
C HIS A 278 3.25 6.48 6.63
N LEU A 279 1.97 6.27 6.30
CA LEU A 279 1.44 5.01 5.83
C LEU A 279 1.33 5.05 4.32
N SER A 280 2.33 4.51 3.64
CA SER A 280 2.35 4.36 2.17
C SER A 280 1.53 3.14 1.76
N ALA A 281 0.22 3.20 2.08
CA ALA A 281 -0.69 2.05 2.11
C ALA A 281 -2.14 2.50 1.82
N CYS A 282 -2.87 1.75 1.00
CA CYS A 282 -4.27 2.05 0.64
C CYS A 282 -5.21 1.93 1.84
N TYR A 283 -6.19 2.82 2.01
CA TYR A 283 -7.20 2.74 3.09
C TYR A 283 -6.58 2.71 4.50
N SER A 284 -5.47 3.42 4.67
CA SER A 284 -4.73 3.57 5.92
C SER A 284 -5.19 4.77 6.76
N GLY A 285 -6.02 5.65 6.20
CA GLY A 285 -6.60 6.81 6.85
C GLY A 285 -7.90 6.52 7.62
N GLY A 286 -8.59 7.58 8.03
CA GLY A 286 -9.84 7.54 8.78
C GLY A 286 -9.63 7.76 10.29
N GLN A 287 -10.67 8.23 10.96
CA GLN A 287 -10.62 8.57 12.38
C GLN A 287 -10.25 7.36 13.26
N SER A 288 -10.85 6.20 12.99
CA SER A 288 -10.56 4.98 13.76
C SER A 288 -9.08 4.57 13.69
N LYS A 289 -8.42 4.80 12.55
CA LYS A 289 -6.98 4.54 12.38
C LYS A 289 -6.14 5.59 13.08
N ARG A 290 -6.51 6.87 12.98
CA ARG A 290 -5.85 7.94 13.76
C ARG A 290 -5.87 7.64 15.25
N ASP A 291 -7.03 7.31 15.81
CA ASP A 291 -7.19 6.98 17.23
C ASP A 291 -6.33 5.77 17.61
N MET A 292 -6.33 4.73 16.78
CA MET A 292 -5.50 3.55 16.96
C MET A 292 -4.00 3.91 17.00
N PHE A 293 -3.49 4.69 16.05
CA PHE A 293 -2.08 5.08 16.01
C PHE A 293 -1.70 6.04 17.13
N GLN A 294 -2.59 6.94 17.55
CA GLN A 294 -2.38 7.77 18.74
C GLN A 294 -2.30 6.91 20.02
N GLY A 295 -3.07 5.83 20.10
CA GLY A 295 -2.96 4.84 21.17
C GLY A 295 -1.65 4.04 21.16
N MET A 296 -1.06 3.81 19.98
CA MET A 296 0.22 3.13 19.83
C MET A 296 1.41 4.05 20.09
N PHE A 297 1.33 5.30 19.65
CA PHE A 297 2.42 6.27 19.65
C PHE A 297 2.00 7.53 20.42
N PRO A 298 2.22 7.57 21.74
CA PRO A 298 1.64 8.60 22.61
C PRO A 298 2.13 10.03 22.32
N ASN A 299 3.28 10.19 21.63
CA ASN A 299 3.84 11.48 21.26
C ASN A 299 3.74 11.77 19.75
N ILE A 300 2.90 11.04 19.03
CA ILE A 300 2.72 11.26 17.59
C ILE A 300 2.17 12.66 17.31
N LYS A 301 2.89 13.44 16.51
CA LYS A 301 2.57 14.80 16.07
C LYS A 301 1.83 14.79 14.75
N THR A 302 2.28 13.99 13.78
CA THR A 302 1.66 13.93 12.44
C THR A 302 1.40 12.51 11.97
N ILE A 303 0.29 12.35 11.25
CA ILE A 303 -0.04 11.12 10.52
C ILE A 303 -0.30 11.53 9.07
N TRP A 304 0.35 10.84 8.13
CA TRP A 304 0.13 10.93 6.71
C TRP A 304 -0.36 9.59 6.19
N ALA A 305 -1.63 9.54 5.79
CA ALA A 305 -2.29 8.30 5.38
C ALA A 305 -3.22 8.55 4.19
N TYR A 306 -3.99 7.52 3.81
CA TYR A 306 -4.90 7.59 2.67
C TYR A 306 -6.29 7.05 3.00
N SER A 307 -7.34 7.86 2.80
CA SER A 307 -8.74 7.43 2.95
C SER A 307 -9.19 6.45 1.86
N GLY A 308 -8.46 6.42 0.74
CA GLY A 308 -8.66 5.47 -0.36
C GLY A 308 -7.35 4.84 -0.82
N SER A 309 -7.27 4.48 -2.10
CA SER A 309 -6.03 3.95 -2.67
C SER A 309 -4.83 4.90 -2.52
N ALA A 310 -3.68 4.38 -2.10
CA ALA A 310 -2.39 5.09 -2.09
C ALA A 310 -1.70 4.99 -3.46
N PRO A 311 -0.74 5.88 -3.78
CA PRO A 311 0.12 5.69 -4.94
C PRO A 311 1.10 4.53 -4.66
N GLY A 312 1.22 3.59 -5.60
CA GLY A 312 2.30 2.60 -5.56
C GLY A 312 3.66 3.22 -5.93
N THR A 313 4.75 2.50 -5.66
CA THR A 313 6.13 2.95 -5.89
C THR A 313 6.32 3.61 -7.26
N GLY A 314 6.00 2.89 -8.33
CA GLY A 314 6.13 3.38 -9.71
C GLY A 314 5.01 4.31 -10.18
N SER A 315 4.13 4.75 -9.29
CA SER A 315 3.00 5.63 -9.63
C SER A 315 2.92 6.90 -8.78
N GLY A 316 3.87 7.11 -7.86
CA GLY A 316 4.01 8.37 -7.13
C GLY A 316 4.33 8.26 -5.63
N ALA A 317 4.51 7.07 -5.05
CA ALA A 317 4.80 6.93 -3.62
C ALA A 317 6.00 7.77 -3.18
N THR A 318 7.08 7.76 -3.97
CA THR A 318 8.32 8.50 -3.69
C THR A 318 8.12 10.01 -3.61
N ILE A 319 7.17 10.56 -4.38
CA ILE A 319 6.84 11.99 -4.35
C ILE A 319 6.10 12.33 -3.06
N HIS A 320 5.14 11.50 -2.66
CA HIS A 320 4.39 11.70 -1.42
C HIS A 320 5.33 11.57 -0.21
N GLN A 321 6.16 10.53 -0.19
CA GLN A 321 7.16 10.30 0.86
C GLN A 321 8.16 11.45 0.96
N THR A 322 8.69 11.95 -0.16
CA THR A 322 9.60 13.12 -0.16
C THR A 322 8.89 14.39 0.30
N SER A 323 7.61 14.56 -0.04
CA SER A 323 6.82 15.69 0.44
C SER A 323 6.55 15.62 1.94
N TRP A 324 6.17 14.46 2.45
CA TRP A 324 6.02 14.20 3.89
C TRP A 324 7.33 14.43 4.63
N GLU A 325 8.42 13.83 4.16
CA GLU A 325 9.74 13.90 4.80
C GLU A 325 10.19 15.35 5.00
N LYS A 326 10.00 16.21 3.99
CA LYS A 326 10.31 17.63 4.08
C LYS A 326 9.35 18.38 5.00
N ALA A 327 8.08 17.98 5.01
CA ALA A 327 7.04 18.62 5.78
C ALA A 327 7.12 18.32 7.28
N THR A 328 7.76 17.22 7.67
CA THR A 328 7.86 16.76 9.06
C THR A 328 9.25 16.95 9.69
N ARG A 329 10.21 17.58 9.00
CA ARG A 329 11.48 17.93 9.68
C ARG A 329 11.24 18.98 10.76
N GLY A 330 11.79 18.75 11.95
CA GLY A 330 11.61 19.65 13.09
C GLY A 330 10.14 19.85 13.48
N GLU A 331 9.73 21.10 13.69
CA GLU A 331 8.35 21.46 14.08
C GLU A 331 7.41 21.61 12.87
N GLY A 332 7.65 20.83 11.81
CA GLY A 332 6.91 20.90 10.56
C GLY A 332 5.48 20.33 10.67
N THR A 333 4.63 20.67 9.69
CA THR A 333 3.26 20.12 9.59
C THR A 333 2.97 19.63 8.17
N VAL A 334 2.12 18.60 8.07
CA VAL A 334 1.81 17.89 6.83
C VAL A 334 0.77 18.58 5.93
N GLU A 335 -0.08 19.43 6.50
CA GLU A 335 -1.21 20.07 5.81
C GLU A 335 -0.79 20.92 4.59
N PRO A 336 0.20 21.83 4.67
CA PRO A 336 0.63 22.61 3.50
C PRO A 336 1.20 21.73 2.37
N ALA A 337 1.87 20.63 2.72
CA ALA A 337 2.42 19.69 1.76
C ALA A 337 1.32 18.89 1.06
N MET A 338 0.32 18.40 1.81
CA MET A 338 -0.88 17.76 1.23
C MET A 338 -1.57 18.70 0.24
N GLN A 339 -1.90 19.93 0.64
CA GLN A 339 -2.58 20.89 -0.23
C GLN A 339 -1.76 21.22 -1.48
N SER A 340 -0.43 21.25 -1.36
CA SER A 340 0.48 21.43 -2.49
C SER A 340 0.35 20.27 -3.49
N LEU A 341 0.38 19.02 -3.02
CA LEU A 341 0.21 17.84 -3.87
C LEU A 341 -1.15 17.83 -4.57
N GLN A 342 -2.22 18.19 -3.85
CA GLN A 342 -3.59 18.28 -4.39
C GLN A 342 -3.71 19.35 -5.47
N ARG A 343 -3.22 20.58 -5.23
CA ARG A 343 -3.22 21.67 -6.22
C ARG A 343 -2.43 21.31 -7.48
N ARG A 344 -1.36 20.54 -7.32
CA ARG A 344 -0.53 20.03 -8.42
C ARG A 344 -1.17 18.87 -9.19
N GLY A 345 -2.30 18.35 -8.72
CA GLY A 345 -2.96 17.20 -9.32
C GLY A 345 -2.12 15.92 -9.25
N ILE A 346 -1.25 15.82 -8.24
CA ILE A 346 -0.42 14.62 -8.06
C ILE A 346 -1.35 13.42 -7.87
N ARG A 347 -1.02 12.32 -8.55
CA ARG A 347 -1.80 11.08 -8.51
C ARG A 347 -2.03 10.66 -7.05
N LYS A 348 -3.30 10.38 -6.72
CA LYS A 348 -3.79 10.01 -5.38
C LYS A 348 -3.64 11.08 -4.28
N ALA A 349 -3.24 12.32 -4.59
CA ALA A 349 -3.18 13.38 -3.59
C ALA A 349 -4.56 13.75 -3.01
N ASN A 350 -5.65 13.56 -3.78
CA ASN A 350 -7.01 13.77 -3.29
C ASN A 350 -7.47 12.68 -2.29
N ASN A 351 -6.72 11.58 -2.18
CA ASN A 351 -7.01 10.53 -1.20
C ASN A 351 -6.22 10.72 0.09
N LEU A 352 -5.39 11.77 0.18
CA LEU A 352 -4.61 12.03 1.38
C LEU A 352 -5.53 12.34 2.55
N ASP A 353 -5.31 11.63 3.63
CA ASP A 353 -5.89 11.87 4.93
C ASP A 353 -4.74 12.15 5.90
N VAL A 354 -4.54 13.42 6.20
CA VAL A 354 -3.46 13.88 7.06
C VAL A 354 -4.05 14.46 8.34
N SER A 355 -3.36 14.24 9.46
CA SER A 355 -3.77 14.82 10.74
C SER A 355 -2.58 15.31 11.54
N THR A 356 -2.82 16.35 12.34
CA THR A 356 -1.94 16.79 13.42
C THR A 356 -2.54 16.41 14.76
N TYR A 357 -1.71 16.12 15.77
CA TYR A 357 -2.14 15.66 17.10
C TYR A 357 -3.24 16.53 17.74
N GLU A 358 -3.16 17.85 17.54
CA GLU A 358 -4.11 18.80 18.14
C GLU A 358 -5.50 18.79 17.47
N GLN A 359 -5.61 18.22 16.27
CA GLN A 359 -6.86 18.22 15.51
C GLN A 359 -7.71 17.00 15.84
N LYS A 360 -8.65 17.18 16.77
CA LYS A 360 -9.89 16.38 16.76
C LYS A 360 -10.73 16.82 15.56
N VAL A 361 -10.46 16.25 14.40
CA VAL A 361 -11.29 16.48 13.21
C VAL A 361 -12.60 15.75 13.44
N ALA A 362 -13.73 16.47 13.39
CA ALA A 362 -15.03 15.82 13.37
C ALA A 362 -15.08 14.89 12.15
N PHE A 363 -15.72 13.73 12.29
CA PHE A 363 -15.88 12.83 11.16
C PHE A 363 -16.62 13.56 10.02
N GLU A 364 -15.96 13.71 8.88
CA GLU A 364 -16.51 14.29 7.66
C GLU A 364 -16.96 13.16 6.74
N GLY A 365 -18.19 12.68 6.92
CA GLY A 365 -18.76 11.62 6.11
C GLY A 365 -20.29 11.58 6.21
N PRO A 366 -20.94 10.70 5.43
CA PRO A 366 -22.37 10.44 5.57
C PRO A 366 -22.66 9.91 6.98
N ASP A 367 -23.88 10.14 7.47
CA ASP A 367 -24.33 9.54 8.73
C ASP A 367 -24.36 8.00 8.63
N ILE A 368 -24.29 7.33 9.79
CA ILE A 368 -24.20 5.87 9.85
C ILE A 368 -25.38 5.17 9.17
N GLU A 369 -26.57 5.76 9.18
CA GLU A 369 -27.77 5.16 8.57
C GLU A 369 -27.67 5.19 7.04
N THR A 370 -27.21 6.29 6.46
CA THR A 370 -26.87 6.38 5.04
C THR A 370 -25.81 5.35 4.65
N VAL A 371 -24.79 5.14 5.49
CA VAL A 371 -23.75 4.12 5.27
C VAL A 371 -24.36 2.72 5.26
N ARG A 372 -25.17 2.37 6.26
CA ARG A 372 -25.84 1.06 6.37
C ARG A 372 -26.71 0.76 5.15
N GLN A 373 -27.51 1.73 4.72
CA GLN A 373 -28.36 1.61 3.52
C GLN A 373 -27.53 1.40 2.25
N GLY A 374 -26.38 2.07 2.14
CA GLY A 374 -25.45 1.87 1.02
C GLY A 374 -24.91 0.44 0.96
N ILE A 375 -24.49 -0.11 2.11
CA ILE A 375 -24.01 -1.50 2.20
C ILE A 375 -25.14 -2.49 1.86
N GLU A 376 -26.34 -2.30 2.43
CA GLU A 376 -27.49 -3.17 2.17
C GLU A 376 -27.87 -3.18 0.68
N ALA A 377 -27.91 -2.00 0.04
CA ALA A 377 -28.21 -1.89 -1.39
C ALA A 377 -27.18 -2.59 -2.28
N GLY A 378 -25.90 -2.58 -1.88
CA GLY A 378 -24.80 -3.22 -2.59
C GLY A 378 -24.72 -4.75 -2.39
N GLU A 379 -25.45 -5.32 -1.44
CA GLU A 379 -25.38 -6.75 -1.11
C GLU A 379 -25.68 -7.65 -2.30
N SER A 380 -26.71 -7.30 -3.08
CA SER A 380 -27.09 -8.06 -4.28
C SER A 380 -25.97 -8.09 -5.34
N THR A 381 -25.22 -7.00 -5.45
CA THR A 381 -24.03 -6.94 -6.32
C THR A 381 -22.98 -7.90 -5.80
N PHE A 382 -22.63 -7.85 -4.52
CA PHE A 382 -21.67 -8.81 -3.97
C PHE A 382 -22.06 -10.26 -4.23
N GLN A 383 -23.32 -10.62 -3.96
CA GLN A 383 -23.79 -11.99 -4.09
C GLN A 383 -23.69 -12.50 -5.53
N SER A 384 -23.95 -11.65 -6.55
CA SER A 384 -23.82 -12.06 -7.95
C SER A 384 -22.38 -12.45 -8.32
N PHE A 385 -21.38 -11.68 -7.88
CA PHE A 385 -19.97 -12.01 -8.11
C PHE A 385 -19.48 -13.15 -7.20
N PHE A 386 -19.88 -13.17 -5.93
CA PHE A 386 -19.47 -14.18 -4.95
C PHE A 386 -19.88 -15.60 -5.39
N LEU A 387 -21.12 -15.71 -5.89
CA LEU A 387 -21.70 -16.94 -6.44
C LEU A 387 -21.30 -17.20 -7.91
N GLY A 388 -20.44 -16.37 -8.49
CA GLY A 388 -19.94 -16.55 -9.86
C GLY A 388 -20.96 -16.29 -10.98
N GLN A 389 -22.10 -15.66 -10.67
CA GLN A 389 -23.12 -15.27 -11.67
C GLN A 389 -22.63 -14.12 -12.56
N GLU A 390 -21.75 -13.27 -12.03
CA GLU A 390 -21.04 -12.24 -12.77
C GLU A 390 -19.52 -12.44 -12.67
N GLU A 391 -18.82 -12.08 -13.75
CA GLU A 391 -17.35 -12.13 -13.81
C GLU A 391 -16.73 -10.76 -13.56
N VAL A 392 -15.67 -10.75 -12.75
CA VAL A 392 -14.87 -9.54 -12.56
C VAL A 392 -14.01 -9.29 -13.80
N VAL A 393 -14.40 -8.27 -14.58
CA VAL A 393 -13.66 -7.82 -15.77
C VAL A 393 -12.47 -6.93 -15.39
N SER A 394 -12.58 -6.18 -14.30
CA SER A 394 -11.51 -5.32 -13.80
C SER A 394 -11.49 -5.32 -12.29
N SER A 395 -10.36 -5.70 -11.70
CA SER A 395 -10.21 -5.56 -10.25
C SER A 395 -10.21 -4.09 -9.83
N GLN A 396 -9.99 -3.12 -10.73
CA GLN A 396 -9.82 -1.71 -10.37
C GLN A 396 -11.07 -0.85 -10.59
N ARG A 397 -12.12 -1.39 -11.23
CA ARG A 397 -13.34 -0.65 -11.61
C ARG A 397 -14.55 -1.59 -11.68
N GLY A 398 -15.74 -1.00 -11.69
CA GLY A 398 -16.98 -1.74 -11.86
C GLY A 398 -17.69 -2.00 -10.52
N PRO A 399 -18.86 -2.64 -10.59
CA PRO A 399 -19.81 -2.65 -9.48
C PRO A 399 -19.27 -3.34 -8.22
N LEU A 400 -18.54 -4.47 -8.34
CA LEU A 400 -17.91 -5.10 -7.18
C LEU A 400 -16.83 -4.22 -6.53
N ARG A 401 -16.09 -3.43 -7.31
CA ARG A 401 -15.09 -2.50 -6.76
C ARG A 401 -15.75 -1.30 -6.09
N GLU A 402 -16.87 -0.83 -6.62
CA GLU A 402 -17.66 0.22 -5.98
C GLU A 402 -18.21 -0.25 -4.64
N TYR A 403 -18.77 -1.46 -4.58
CA TYR A 403 -19.20 -2.08 -3.32
C TYR A 403 -18.04 -2.26 -2.33
N TYR A 404 -16.87 -2.72 -2.80
CA TYR A 404 -15.67 -2.79 -1.97
C TYR A 404 -15.29 -1.43 -1.36
N ASN A 405 -15.35 -0.36 -2.16
CA ASN A 405 -15.05 0.99 -1.67
C ASN A 405 -16.10 1.44 -0.64
N GLN A 406 -17.38 1.13 -0.84
CA GLN A 406 -18.43 1.42 0.16
C GLN A 406 -18.15 0.73 1.49
N ILE A 407 -17.71 -0.53 1.48
CA ILE A 407 -17.29 -1.24 2.71
C ILE A 407 -16.10 -0.54 3.36
N GLN A 408 -15.09 -0.14 2.58
CA GLN A 408 -13.93 0.56 3.09
C GLN A 408 -14.27 1.91 3.72
N ASP A 409 -15.17 2.67 3.10
CA ASP A 409 -15.67 3.93 3.63
C ASP A 409 -16.49 3.68 4.91
N ALA A 410 -17.34 2.64 4.92
CA ALA A 410 -18.10 2.25 6.09
C ALA A 410 -17.19 1.90 7.28
N LEU A 411 -16.12 1.12 7.06
CA LEU A 411 -15.14 0.75 8.08
C LEU A 411 -14.42 1.95 8.70
N GLN A 412 -14.41 3.12 8.05
CA GLN A 412 -13.85 4.35 8.61
C GLN A 412 -14.84 5.09 9.53
N HIS A 413 -16.13 4.71 9.53
CA HIS A 413 -17.16 5.37 10.33
C HIS A 413 -16.98 5.09 11.83
N PRO A 414 -16.97 6.13 12.70
CA PRO A 414 -16.70 5.98 14.13
C PRO A 414 -17.86 5.32 14.90
N GLU A 415 -19.08 5.42 14.40
CA GLU A 415 -20.29 4.89 15.08
C GLU A 415 -20.61 3.42 14.77
N LEU A 416 -19.76 2.71 14.02
CA LEU A 416 -19.93 1.26 13.82
C LEU A 416 -19.75 0.51 15.15
N THR A 417 -20.64 -0.42 15.45
CA THR A 417 -20.41 -1.35 16.57
C THR A 417 -19.25 -2.30 16.26
N THR A 418 -18.78 -3.02 17.28
CA THR A 418 -17.73 -4.03 17.10
C THR A 418 -18.22 -5.16 16.19
N GLU A 419 -19.47 -5.61 16.38
CA GLU A 419 -20.10 -6.67 15.58
C GLU A 419 -20.27 -6.25 14.11
N GLU A 420 -20.75 -5.04 13.86
CA GLU A 420 -20.88 -4.51 12.49
C GLU A 420 -19.52 -4.40 11.81
N ARG A 421 -18.51 -3.92 12.54
CA ARG A 421 -17.13 -3.83 12.04
C ARG A 421 -16.58 -5.20 11.67
N THR A 422 -16.72 -6.19 12.54
CA THR A 422 -16.26 -7.57 12.26
C THR A 422 -16.95 -8.14 11.02
N ALA A 423 -18.27 -7.97 10.90
CA ALA A 423 -19.01 -8.45 9.72
C ALA A 423 -18.58 -7.73 8.43
N LEU A 424 -18.34 -6.42 8.48
CA LEU A 424 -17.85 -5.65 7.34
C LEU A 424 -16.40 -6.00 6.97
N GLU A 425 -15.54 -6.32 7.94
CA GLU A 425 -14.17 -6.79 7.68
C GLU A 425 -14.17 -8.16 6.99
N GLU A 426 -14.99 -9.10 7.46
CA GLU A 426 -15.18 -10.39 6.77
C GLU A 426 -15.68 -10.16 5.34
N ARG A 427 -16.67 -9.28 5.17
CA ARG A 427 -17.21 -9.00 3.85
C ARG A 427 -16.21 -8.30 2.93
N ARG A 428 -15.43 -7.35 3.46
CA ARG A 428 -14.30 -6.72 2.75
C ARG A 428 -13.36 -7.79 2.23
N ASP A 429 -12.98 -8.73 3.09
CA ASP A 429 -11.98 -9.76 2.82
C ASP A 429 -12.46 -10.74 1.74
N GLN A 430 -13.73 -11.11 1.75
CA GLN A 430 -14.37 -11.88 0.68
C GLN A 430 -14.42 -11.08 -0.63
N THR A 431 -14.85 -9.82 -0.56
CA THR A 431 -15.04 -8.96 -1.73
C THR A 431 -13.72 -8.71 -2.47
N ILE A 432 -12.64 -8.42 -1.76
CA ILE A 432 -11.33 -8.22 -2.38
C ILE A 432 -10.81 -9.49 -3.03
N ARG A 433 -11.05 -10.66 -2.44
CA ARG A 433 -10.71 -11.95 -3.06
C ARG A 433 -11.56 -12.21 -4.30
N GLY A 434 -12.83 -11.84 -4.28
CA GLY A 434 -13.69 -11.87 -5.48
C GLY A 434 -13.11 -11.02 -6.61
N LEU A 435 -12.69 -9.80 -6.30
CA LEU A 435 -12.09 -8.86 -7.27
C LEU A 435 -10.83 -9.41 -7.97
N TYR A 436 -10.05 -10.25 -7.28
CA TYR A 436 -8.79 -10.79 -7.79
C TYR A 436 -8.86 -12.29 -8.11
N TYR A 437 -10.06 -12.87 -8.09
CA TYR A 437 -10.28 -14.30 -8.37
C TYR A 437 -9.64 -14.73 -9.69
N ASN A 438 -10.01 -14.04 -10.78
CA ASN A 438 -9.58 -14.36 -12.14
C ASN A 438 -8.11 -14.03 -12.41
N SER A 439 -7.55 -13.01 -11.76
CA SER A 439 -6.18 -12.54 -12.06
C SER A 439 -5.11 -13.25 -11.25
N HIS A 440 -5.38 -13.66 -10.01
CA HIS A 440 -4.35 -14.20 -9.13
C HIS A 440 -4.80 -15.41 -8.32
N ILE A 441 -5.97 -15.35 -7.69
CA ILE A 441 -6.33 -16.32 -6.64
C ILE A 441 -6.50 -17.73 -7.19
N ARG A 442 -7.19 -17.91 -8.32
CA ARG A 442 -7.38 -19.25 -8.89
C ARG A 442 -6.06 -19.92 -9.30
N HIS A 443 -5.10 -19.11 -9.78
CA HIS A 443 -3.77 -19.57 -10.16
C HIS A 443 -2.99 -20.02 -8.93
N ARG A 444 -2.89 -19.13 -7.92
CA ARG A 444 -2.15 -19.42 -6.69
C ARG A 444 -2.78 -20.55 -5.87
N PHE A 445 -4.11 -20.66 -5.86
CA PHE A 445 -4.80 -21.77 -5.22
C PHE A 445 -4.47 -23.11 -5.88
N HIS A 446 -4.49 -23.16 -7.22
CA HIS A 446 -4.10 -24.34 -7.97
C HIS A 446 -2.64 -24.72 -7.67
N ASP A 447 -1.72 -23.77 -7.82
CA ASP A 447 -0.29 -23.99 -7.58
C ASP A 447 0.01 -24.49 -6.15
N ALA A 448 -0.66 -23.91 -5.14
CA ALA A 448 -0.43 -24.26 -3.75
C ALA A 448 -1.01 -25.62 -3.35
N HIS A 449 -2.00 -26.14 -4.08
CA HIS A 449 -2.81 -27.28 -3.64
C HIS A 449 -3.02 -28.37 -4.71
N ALA A 450 -2.36 -28.29 -5.88
CA ALA A 450 -2.56 -29.20 -7.01
C ALA A 450 -2.50 -30.69 -6.61
N ASP A 451 -1.50 -31.09 -5.82
CA ASP A 451 -1.35 -32.49 -5.39
C ASP A 451 -2.51 -32.96 -4.50
N LYS A 452 -2.94 -32.12 -3.55
CA LYS A 452 -4.08 -32.41 -2.68
C LYS A 452 -5.38 -32.48 -3.47
N ILE A 453 -5.56 -31.58 -4.44
CA ILE A 453 -6.70 -31.57 -5.35
C ILE A 453 -6.73 -32.86 -6.16
N ALA A 454 -5.60 -33.25 -6.77
CA ALA A 454 -5.50 -34.48 -7.54
C ALA A 454 -5.79 -35.73 -6.70
N SER A 455 -5.19 -35.83 -5.51
CA SER A 455 -5.40 -36.96 -4.60
C SER A 455 -6.86 -37.06 -4.14
N GLY A 456 -7.45 -35.95 -3.69
CA GLY A 456 -8.83 -35.92 -3.21
C GLY A 456 -9.84 -36.29 -4.31
N PHE A 457 -9.76 -35.68 -5.50
CA PHE A 457 -10.67 -36.00 -6.61
C PHE A 457 -10.50 -37.45 -7.09
N SER A 458 -9.25 -37.93 -7.23
CA SER A 458 -8.99 -39.31 -7.66
C SER A 458 -9.48 -40.35 -6.65
N SER A 459 -9.43 -40.05 -5.34
CA SER A 459 -9.93 -40.97 -4.30
C SER A 459 -11.44 -41.24 -4.43
N LEU A 460 -12.18 -40.29 -5.01
CA LEU A 460 -13.62 -40.37 -5.28
C LEU A 460 -13.94 -40.84 -6.70
N GLY A 461 -12.93 -41.22 -7.49
CA GLY A 461 -13.11 -41.57 -8.90
C GLY A 461 -13.52 -40.40 -9.80
N LEU A 462 -13.33 -39.15 -9.34
CA LEU A 462 -13.63 -37.95 -10.10
C LEU A 462 -12.41 -37.52 -10.95
N LYS A 463 -12.67 -36.90 -12.10
CA LYS A 463 -11.61 -36.26 -12.88
C LYS A 463 -11.10 -35.02 -12.15
N THR A 464 -9.79 -34.93 -11.93
CA THR A 464 -9.14 -33.77 -11.34
C THR A 464 -9.41 -32.50 -12.16
N PRO A 465 -10.02 -31.46 -11.58
CA PRO A 465 -10.20 -30.18 -12.25
C PRO A 465 -8.90 -29.36 -12.23
N ASP A 466 -8.72 -28.56 -13.27
CA ASP A 466 -7.68 -27.53 -13.33
C ASP A 466 -8.26 -26.19 -12.88
N PHE A 467 -8.22 -25.93 -11.57
CA PHE A 467 -8.74 -24.69 -10.97
C PHE A 467 -8.08 -23.41 -11.51
N GLU A 468 -6.88 -23.49 -12.10
CA GLU A 468 -6.21 -22.34 -12.70
C GLU A 468 -7.05 -21.73 -13.84
N GLN A 469 -7.75 -22.59 -14.58
CA GLN A 469 -8.49 -22.20 -15.79
C GLN A 469 -9.98 -21.95 -15.54
N LEU A 470 -10.50 -22.33 -14.37
CA LEU A 470 -11.93 -22.22 -14.08
C LEU A 470 -12.33 -20.78 -13.78
N SER A 471 -13.47 -20.37 -14.35
CA SER A 471 -14.23 -19.24 -13.83
C SER A 471 -14.71 -19.53 -12.40
N ARG A 472 -15.26 -18.51 -11.74
CA ARG A 472 -15.80 -18.67 -10.40
C ARG A 472 -16.97 -19.66 -10.38
N SER A 473 -17.92 -19.53 -11.31
CA SER A 473 -19.07 -20.44 -11.42
C SER A 473 -18.63 -21.88 -11.62
N GLU A 474 -17.72 -22.14 -12.55
CA GLU A 474 -17.25 -23.50 -12.83
C GLU A 474 -16.52 -24.11 -11.63
N ALA A 475 -15.72 -23.32 -10.90
CA ALA A 475 -15.07 -23.80 -9.68
C ALA A 475 -16.09 -24.20 -8.60
N LEU A 476 -17.14 -23.40 -8.40
CA LEU A 476 -18.23 -23.72 -7.47
C LEU A 476 -18.92 -25.03 -7.87
N GLU A 477 -19.25 -25.21 -9.16
CA GLU A 477 -19.83 -26.47 -9.65
C GLU A 477 -18.95 -27.69 -9.37
N LYS A 478 -17.62 -27.57 -9.52
CA LYS A 478 -16.69 -28.68 -9.18
C LYS A 478 -16.65 -28.96 -7.69
N ILE A 479 -16.71 -27.94 -6.86
CA ILE A 479 -16.72 -28.08 -5.40
C ILE A 479 -18.01 -28.77 -4.94
N ASP A 480 -19.16 -28.40 -5.49
CA ASP A 480 -20.43 -29.05 -5.13
C ASP A 480 -20.50 -30.51 -5.60
N LEU A 481 -20.02 -30.80 -6.81
CA LEU A 481 -19.87 -32.18 -7.27
C LEU A 481 -19.01 -33.00 -6.29
N PHE A 482 -17.86 -32.44 -5.90
CA PHE A 482 -16.95 -33.09 -4.95
C PHE A 482 -17.62 -33.33 -3.59
N ARG A 483 -18.31 -32.33 -3.02
CA ARG A 483 -19.02 -32.45 -1.73
C ARG A 483 -20.07 -33.55 -1.75
N ASN A 484 -20.90 -33.58 -2.79
CA ASN A 484 -21.96 -34.56 -2.93
C ASN A 484 -21.39 -35.98 -3.04
N THR A 485 -20.36 -36.17 -3.87
CA THR A 485 -19.72 -37.48 -4.02
C THR A 485 -19.00 -37.93 -2.73
N LEU A 486 -18.35 -37.01 -2.01
CA LEU A 486 -17.70 -37.30 -0.73
C LEU A 486 -18.70 -37.70 0.36
N GLN A 487 -19.88 -37.07 0.38
CA GLN A 487 -20.95 -37.42 1.32
C GLN A 487 -21.46 -38.84 1.09
N GLU A 488 -21.57 -39.27 -0.17
CA GLU A 488 -21.99 -40.62 -0.54
C GLU A 488 -20.89 -41.67 -0.32
N ASN A 489 -19.63 -41.30 -0.58
CA ASN A 489 -18.47 -42.20 -0.56
C ASN A 489 -17.30 -41.54 0.18
N PRO A 490 -17.32 -41.49 1.52
CA PRO A 490 -16.28 -40.80 2.29
C PRO A 490 -14.92 -41.49 2.15
N THR A 491 -13.90 -40.71 1.78
CA THR A 491 -12.48 -41.11 1.76
C THR A 491 -11.66 -40.18 2.66
N GLN A 492 -10.52 -40.64 3.18
CA GLN A 492 -9.68 -39.80 4.04
C GLN A 492 -9.10 -38.62 3.24
N GLU A 493 -8.57 -38.89 2.05
CA GLU A 493 -8.02 -37.88 1.15
C GLU A 493 -9.07 -36.84 0.76
N GLY A 494 -10.33 -37.28 0.62
CA GLY A 494 -11.44 -36.40 0.32
C GLY A 494 -11.79 -35.49 1.50
N GLN A 495 -11.82 -36.03 2.72
CA GLN A 495 -12.02 -35.25 3.95
C GLN A 495 -10.88 -34.25 4.19
N ASP A 496 -9.64 -34.61 3.86
CA ASP A 496 -8.48 -33.72 3.99
C ASP A 496 -8.50 -32.55 2.99
N LEU A 497 -9.06 -32.77 1.78
CA LEU A 497 -9.21 -31.73 0.77
C LEU A 497 -10.41 -30.81 1.03
N LEU A 498 -11.48 -31.30 1.65
CA LEU A 498 -12.74 -30.57 1.83
C LEU A 498 -12.58 -29.18 2.49
N PRO A 499 -11.78 -28.99 3.56
CA PRO A 499 -11.55 -27.66 4.13
C PRO A 499 -10.99 -26.65 3.14
N LEU A 500 -10.07 -27.06 2.25
CA LEU A 500 -9.48 -26.18 1.24
C LEU A 500 -10.50 -25.77 0.18
N LEU A 501 -11.33 -26.72 -0.28
CA LEU A 501 -12.39 -26.41 -1.24
C LEU A 501 -13.48 -25.54 -0.61
N ASN A 502 -13.81 -25.75 0.66
CA ASN A 502 -14.72 -24.86 1.40
C ASN A 502 -14.13 -23.47 1.58
N GLY A 503 -12.82 -23.36 1.83
CA GLY A 503 -12.13 -22.09 1.88
C GLY A 503 -12.15 -21.35 0.54
N LEU A 504 -11.91 -22.05 -0.57
CA LEU A 504 -12.07 -21.46 -1.91
C LEU A 504 -13.51 -21.04 -2.16
N TRP A 505 -14.49 -21.87 -1.80
CA TRP A 505 -15.91 -21.56 -1.92
C TRP A 505 -16.29 -20.31 -1.12
N ASN A 506 -15.82 -20.15 0.11
CA ASN A 506 -16.17 -19.01 0.95
C ASN A 506 -15.28 -17.78 0.74
N LEU A 507 -14.26 -17.89 -0.13
CA LEU A 507 -13.18 -16.91 -0.23
C LEU A 507 -12.54 -16.61 1.14
N ASP A 508 -12.31 -17.67 1.91
CA ASP A 508 -11.85 -17.61 3.29
C ASP A 508 -10.39 -17.11 3.38
N PRO A 509 -10.09 -16.07 4.18
CA PRO A 509 -8.73 -15.56 4.36
C PRO A 509 -7.73 -16.59 4.91
N GLN A 510 -8.18 -17.64 5.61
CA GLN A 510 -7.31 -18.70 6.12
C GLN A 510 -6.86 -19.69 5.03
N THR A 511 -7.62 -19.79 3.93
CA THR A 511 -7.28 -20.64 2.79
C THR A 511 -6.69 -19.82 1.63
N ILE A 512 -7.20 -18.61 1.42
CA ILE A 512 -6.75 -17.67 0.40
C ILE A 512 -6.06 -16.51 1.11
N HIS A 513 -4.75 -16.60 1.23
CA HIS A 513 -3.97 -15.59 1.94
C HIS A 513 -4.05 -14.22 1.26
N GLU A 514 -3.97 -13.12 2.03
CA GLU A 514 -3.99 -11.75 1.48
C GLU A 514 -2.83 -11.51 0.50
N THR A 515 -1.69 -12.19 0.69
CA THR A 515 -0.53 -12.13 -0.19
C THR A 515 -0.81 -12.67 -1.59
N TRP A 516 -1.97 -13.32 -1.81
CA TRP A 516 -2.41 -13.83 -3.12
C TRP A 516 -3.17 -12.81 -3.97
N ILE A 517 -3.56 -11.68 -3.36
CA ILE A 517 -4.28 -10.57 -3.99
C ILE A 517 -3.27 -9.67 -4.71
#